data_AF-A0A1D2Q9U8-F1
#
_entry.id   AF-A0A1D2Q9U8-F1
#
_cell.length_a   1.000
_cell.length_b   1.000
_cell.length_c   1.000
_cell.angle_alpha   90.00
_cell.angle_beta   90.00
_cell.angle_gamma   90.00
#
_symmetry.space_group_name_H-M   'P 1'
#
loop_
_entity.id
_entity.type
_entity.pdbx_description
1 polymer ?
#
loop_
_entity_poly.entity_id
_entity_poly.type
_entity_poly.pdbx_seq_one_letter_code
_entity_poly.pdbx_strand_id
1 'polypeptide(L)'
;MTLVQMLGDVELGERIRVTVDGDSTIEGEATLVDYDPEERLRVEIEGEEDSRVRRDVRADRENGDWTAPKVRRYAPDQDDWAVRGAVTDVRIEER
;
A
#
# COMPACT_ATOMS: atom_id res chain seq x y z
N MET A 1 -11.28 11.80 6.05
CA MET A 1 -10.06 11.04 6.37
C MET A 1 -9.22 10.97 5.10
N THR A 2 -7.92 11.24 5.16
CA THR A 2 -7.04 11.11 3.97
C THR A 2 -6.66 9.65 3.74
N LEU A 3 -6.29 9.26 2.51
CA LEU A 3 -5.80 7.90 2.21
C LEU A 3 -4.65 7.47 3.13
N VAL A 4 -3.70 8.37 3.42
CA VAL A 4 -2.57 8.09 4.33
C VAL A 4 -3.05 7.74 5.74
N GLN A 5 -4.01 8.48 6.27
CA GLN A 5 -4.59 8.19 7.59
C GLN A 5 -5.27 6.83 7.59
N MET A 6 -6.11 6.54 6.60
CA MET A 6 -6.79 5.23 6.50
C MET A 6 -5.79 4.07 6.40
N LEU A 7 -4.70 4.23 5.66
CA LEU A 7 -3.63 3.23 5.58
C LEU A 7 -2.79 3.13 6.86
N GLY A 8 -2.63 4.22 7.60
CA GLY A 8 -1.92 4.24 8.88
C GLY A 8 -2.71 3.63 10.04
N ASP A 9 -4.04 3.56 9.90
CA ASP A 9 -4.94 2.85 10.83
C ASP A 9 -5.04 1.34 10.55
N VAL A 10 -4.47 0.84 9.43
CA VAL A 10 -4.47 -0.59 9.11
C VAL A 10 -3.63 -1.35 10.14
N GLU A 11 -4.18 -2.45 10.65
CA GLU A 11 -3.50 -3.36 11.56
C GLU A 11 -2.94 -4.59 10.82
N LEU A 12 -1.91 -5.21 11.40
CA LEU A 12 -1.32 -6.43 10.86
C LEU A 12 -2.36 -7.56 10.80
N GLY A 13 -2.45 -8.22 9.65
CA GLY A 13 -3.39 -9.31 9.39
C GLY A 13 -4.81 -8.84 9.02
N GLU A 14 -5.06 -7.53 8.91
CA GLU A 14 -6.29 -7.05 8.30
C GLU A 14 -6.28 -7.29 6.78
N ARG A 15 -7.43 -7.69 6.24
CA ARG A 15 -7.60 -7.81 4.80
C ARG A 15 -7.96 -6.44 4.25
N ILE A 16 -7.16 -5.94 3.32
CA ILE A 16 -7.37 -4.64 2.70
C ILE A 16 -7.52 -4.76 1.20
N ARG A 17 -8.36 -3.90 0.64
CA ARG A 17 -8.56 -3.70 -0.79
C ARG A 17 -8.17 -2.29 -1.18
N VAL A 18 -7.24 -2.18 -2.11
CA VAL A 18 -6.69 -0.93 -2.61
C VAL A 18 -7.09 -0.75 -4.07
N THR A 19 -7.72 0.37 -4.39
CA THR A 19 -7.99 0.78 -5.77
C THR A 19 -6.89 1.72 -6.24
N VAL A 20 -6.37 1.45 -7.43
CA VAL A 20 -5.30 2.19 -8.09
C VAL A 20 -5.89 2.90 -9.31
N ASP A 21 -5.31 4.06 -9.66
CA ASP A 21 -5.65 4.80 -10.88
C ASP A 21 -5.78 3.86 -12.11
N GLY A 22 -6.86 4.03 -12.87
CA GLY A 22 -7.25 3.09 -13.93
C GLY A 22 -8.09 1.90 -13.46
N ASP A 23 -8.80 2.02 -12.33
CA ASP A 23 -9.77 1.06 -11.77
C ASP A 23 -9.21 -0.35 -11.48
N SER A 24 -7.88 -0.49 -11.39
CA SER A 24 -7.25 -1.74 -11.00
C SER A 24 -7.30 -1.91 -9.48
N THR A 25 -7.64 -3.10 -9.00
CA THR A 25 -7.70 -3.39 -7.55
C THR A 25 -6.67 -4.41 -7.13
N ILE A 26 -6.10 -4.21 -5.95
CA ILE A 26 -5.24 -5.16 -5.26
C ILE A 26 -5.91 -5.48 -3.93
N GLU A 27 -5.96 -6.77 -3.61
CA GLU A 27 -6.50 -7.26 -2.35
C GLU A 27 -5.48 -8.20 -1.70
N GLY A 28 -5.44 -8.19 -0.37
CA GLY A 28 -4.60 -9.07 0.41
C GLY A 28 -4.56 -8.73 1.88
N GLU A 29 -3.81 -9.52 2.65
CA GLU A 29 -3.59 -9.26 4.07
C GLU A 29 -2.40 -8.31 4.26
N ALA A 30 -2.54 -7.37 5.21
CA ALA A 30 -1.45 -6.49 5.60
C ALA A 30 -0.40 -7.28 6.39
N THR A 31 0.81 -7.41 5.85
CA THR A 31 1.90 -8.18 6.46
C THR A 31 2.98 -7.31 7.08
N LEU A 32 2.99 -6.01 6.75
CA LEU A 32 3.82 -5.00 7.38
C LEU A 32 3.07 -3.67 7.35
N VAL A 33 3.07 -2.96 8.48
CA VAL A 33 2.59 -1.58 8.59
C VAL A 33 3.68 -0.78 9.28
N ASP A 34 4.27 0.17 8.56
CA ASP A 34 5.29 1.10 9.03
C ASP A 34 4.78 2.51 8.79
N TYR A 35 4.23 3.12 9.84
CA TYR A 35 3.65 4.46 9.79
C TYR A 35 4.38 5.38 10.77
N ASP A 36 5.11 6.33 10.20
CA ASP A 36 5.68 7.46 10.90
C ASP A 36 4.96 8.74 10.42
N PRO A 37 4.20 9.43 11.28
CA PRO A 37 3.40 10.60 10.87
C PRO A 37 4.23 11.79 10.39
N GLU A 38 5.52 11.82 10.71
CA GLU A 38 6.48 12.88 10.40
C GLU A 38 7.31 12.56 9.14
N GLU A 39 7.44 11.29 8.75
CA GLU A 39 8.34 10.86 7.67
C GLU A 39 7.67 10.07 6.55
N ARG A 40 6.97 8.96 6.86
CA ARG A 40 6.62 7.94 5.86
C ARG A 40 5.47 7.02 6.26
N LEU A 41 4.87 6.42 5.26
CA LEU A 41 3.91 5.32 5.37
C LEU A 41 4.35 4.20 4.41
N ARG A 42 4.35 2.97 4.92
CA ARG A 42 4.47 1.75 4.13
C ARG A 42 3.54 0.66 4.64
N VAL A 43 2.71 0.13 3.76
CA VAL A 43 1.87 -1.05 4.03
C VAL A 43 2.21 -2.13 3.02
N GLU A 44 2.74 -3.28 3.47
CA GLU A 44 2.97 -4.44 2.60
C GLU A 44 1.72 -5.33 2.57
N ILE A 45 1.35 -5.77 1.37
CA ILE A 45 0.14 -6.53 1.09
C ILE A 45 0.53 -7.87 0.49
N GLU A 46 0.19 -8.96 1.19
CA GLU A 46 0.35 -10.31 0.66
C GLU A 46 -0.88 -10.69 -0.17
N GLY A 47 -0.68 -10.92 -1.47
CA GLY A 47 -1.74 -11.31 -2.40
C GLY A 47 -1.78 -12.82 -2.67
N GLU A 48 -2.92 -13.31 -3.15
CA GLU A 48 -3.20 -14.75 -3.30
C GLU A 48 -2.48 -15.43 -4.50
N GLU A 49 -1.95 -14.64 -5.44
CA GLU A 49 -1.62 -15.14 -6.79
C GLU A 49 -0.15 -15.60 -6.97
N ASP A 50 0.82 -15.11 -6.19
CA ASP A 50 2.21 -15.63 -6.15
C ASP A 50 2.97 -15.09 -4.92
N SER A 51 3.40 -15.98 -4.02
CA SER A 51 4.09 -15.60 -2.77
C SER A 51 5.48 -15.00 -2.95
N ARG A 52 6.05 -15.07 -4.17
CA ARG A 52 7.34 -14.43 -4.48
C ARG A 52 7.18 -12.99 -4.97
N VAL A 53 5.96 -12.56 -5.27
CA VAL A 53 5.65 -11.18 -5.67
C VAL A 53 5.26 -10.38 -4.44
N ARG A 54 6.00 -9.32 -4.15
CA ARG A 54 5.70 -8.40 -3.05
C ARG A 54 5.00 -7.17 -3.59
N ARG A 55 4.07 -6.64 -2.80
CA ARG A 55 3.28 -5.44 -3.14
C ARG A 55 3.27 -4.55 -1.92
N ASP A 56 3.54 -3.26 -2.10
CA ASP A 56 3.37 -2.30 -1.01
C ASP A 56 2.63 -1.05 -1.46
N VAL A 57 2.00 -0.37 -0.50
CA VAL A 57 1.51 0.99 -0.63
C VAL A 57 2.47 1.89 0.12
N ARG A 58 2.99 2.92 -0.55
CA ARG A 58 3.96 3.85 0.03
C ARG A 58 3.56 5.30 -0.16
N ALA A 59 3.73 6.09 0.88
CA ALA A 59 3.74 7.54 0.84
C ALA A 59 4.89 8.07 1.70
N ASP A 60 5.44 9.21 1.32
CA ASP A 60 6.50 9.91 2.05
C ASP A 60 6.07 11.37 2.27
N ARG A 61 6.64 12.03 3.29
CA ARG A 61 6.50 13.47 3.49
C ARG A 61 7.45 14.24 2.59
N GLU A 62 6.91 15.16 1.80
CA GLU A 62 7.66 16.10 0.97
C GLU A 62 7.24 17.53 1.33
N ASN A 63 8.19 18.37 1.77
CA ASN A 63 7.95 19.76 2.17
C ASN A 63 6.86 19.94 3.25
N GLY A 64 6.69 18.95 4.11
CA GLY A 64 5.68 18.97 5.16
C GLY A 64 4.29 18.52 4.70
N ASP A 65 4.11 18.11 3.45
CA ASP A 65 2.88 17.52 2.92
C ASP A 65 3.06 16.04 2.61
N TRP A 66 1.98 15.26 2.65
CA TRP A 66 2.03 13.87 2.21
C TRP A 66 1.98 13.78 0.69
N THR A 67 2.85 12.94 0.14
CA THR A 67 2.69 12.49 -1.25
C THR A 67 1.46 11.60 -1.40
N ALA A 68 0.89 11.57 -2.61
CA ALA A 68 -0.17 10.63 -2.92
C ALA A 68 0.37 9.19 -2.73
N PRO A 69 -0.33 8.32 -1.95
CA PRO A 69 0.11 6.95 -1.78
C PRO A 69 0.18 6.23 -3.12
N LYS A 70 1.22 5.43 -3.33
CA LYS A 70 1.44 4.69 -4.57
C LYS A 70 1.56 3.21 -4.28
N VAL A 71 0.93 2.40 -5.11
CA VAL A 71 1.20 0.97 -5.13
C VAL A 71 2.51 0.71 -5.85
N ARG A 72 3.34 -0.13 -5.27
CA ARG A 72 4.53 -0.67 -5.91
C ARG A 72 4.50 -2.19 -5.89
N ARG A 73 5.18 -2.79 -6.86
CA ARG A 73 5.34 -4.23 -7.00
C ARG A 73 6.83 -4.55 -7.13
N TYR A 74 7.26 -5.59 -6.43
CA TYR A 74 8.57 -6.19 -6.60
C TYR A 74 8.39 -7.65 -6.98
N ALA A 75 9.09 -8.09 -8.02
CA ALA A 75 9.19 -9.49 -8.40
C ALA A 75 10.66 -9.94 -8.40
N PRO A 76 10.93 -11.24 -8.22
CA PRO A 76 12.30 -11.75 -8.09
C PRO A 76 13.19 -11.49 -9.31
N ASP A 77 12.58 -11.32 -10.48
CA ASP A 77 13.23 -11.02 -11.76
C ASP A 77 13.45 -9.52 -11.99
N GLN A 78 13.09 -8.66 -11.05
CA GLN A 78 13.26 -7.21 -11.13
C GLN A 78 14.40 -6.72 -10.23
N ASP A 79 15.18 -5.77 -10.73
CA ASP A 79 16.26 -5.13 -9.97
C ASP A 79 15.75 -4.16 -8.89
N ASP A 80 14.55 -3.59 -9.07
CA ASP A 80 13.94 -2.62 -8.14
C ASP A 80 12.40 -2.68 -8.15
N TRP A 81 11.76 -1.91 -7.28
CA TRP A 81 10.32 -1.80 -7.17
C TRP A 81 9.73 -1.02 -8.35
N ALA A 82 8.74 -1.61 -9.02
CA ALA A 82 7.97 -0.92 -10.07
C ALA A 82 6.74 -0.24 -9.48
N VAL A 83 6.57 1.07 -9.73
CA VAL A 83 5.33 1.79 -9.39
C VAL A 83 4.20 1.34 -10.32
N ARG A 84 3.07 0.93 -9.73
CA ARG A 84 1.87 0.49 -10.46
C ARG A 84 0.84 1.60 -10.64
N GLY A 85 0.82 2.58 -9.74
CA GLY A 85 -0.05 3.75 -9.85
C GLY A 85 -0.33 4.39 -8.50
N ALA A 86 -1.04 5.51 -8.52
CA ALA A 86 -1.52 6.19 -7.31
C ALA A 86 -2.76 5.48 -6.76
N VAL A 87 -2.86 5.41 -5.44
CA VAL A 87 -4.04 4.91 -4.74
C VAL A 87 -5.15 5.94 -4.82
N THR A 88 -6.35 5.48 -5.14
CA THR A 88 -7.57 6.30 -5.23
C THR A 88 -8.60 5.93 -4.16
N ASP A 89 -8.61 4.69 -3.68
CA ASP A 89 -9.52 4.20 -2.63
C ASP A 89 -8.85 3.10 -1.80
N VAL A 90 -9.21 3.02 -0.52
CA VAL A 90 -8.77 1.95 0.40
C VAL A 90 -9.98 1.49 1.20
N ARG A 91 -10.16 0.17 1.29
CA ARG A 91 -11.17 -0.46 2.14
C ARG A 91 -10.50 -1.49 3.03
N ILE A 92 -10.84 -1.45 4.32
CA ILE A 92 -10.48 -2.47 5.29
C ILE A 92 -11.71 -3.37 5.39
N GLU A 93 -11.53 -4.66 5.10
CA GLU A 93 -12.61 -5.63 5.14
C GLU A 93 -12.77 -6.12 6.59
N GLU A 94 -13.92 -5.87 7.20
CA GLU A 94 -14.25 -6.36 8.54
C GLU A 94 -14.29 -7.91 8.55
N ARG A 95 -13.64 -8.54 9.53
CA ARG A 95 -13.58 -10.01 9.66
C ARG A 95 -14.89 -10.64 10.13
#